data_AF-A0A5B8JJK4-F1
#
_entry.id   AF-A0A5B8JJK4-F1
#
_cell.length_a   1.000
_cell.length_b   1.000
_cell.length_c   1.000
_cell.angle_alpha   90.00
_cell.angle_beta   90.00
_cell.angle_gamma   90.00
#
_symmetry.space_group_name_H-M   'P 1'
#
loop_
_entity.id
_entity.type
_entity.pdbx_description
1 polymer ?
#
loop_
_entity_poly.entity_id
_entity_poly.type
_entity_poly.pdbx_seq_one_letter_code
_entity_poly.pdbx_strand_id
1 'polypeptide(L)'
;MLEIVVKTENGERHVRVSAEELAGLVRRVGGDGDRFLVIHRIPDVPDVFAQLWHEAGGGYALEHRDGAADRHFQVMVDGSEAVVEALTGWARQGSAWRSGLVWSLLDTGPTSEVPPLDLDEDERKELERRVREVLVGGYADRAELAELAEEYLVTADRRPVSREQAEVLVDRMWLERVAEQTTWQGETDPERLTRAFAALQEAGITARENFTCCRSCGQSEIGDEGGTDARGFVYFHSQNTDAAASGHGLMLLYGGFDNSSETTAAIGQEVVAALEAADLQTTWDCDPGQAITVTPLEWRKRLVG
;
A
#
# COMPACT_ATOMS: atom_id res chain seq x y z
N MET A 1 12.01 4.71 12.53
CA MET A 1 11.19 3.67 11.88
C MET A 1 12.04 2.89 10.89
N LEU A 2 11.71 1.64 10.63
CA LEU A 2 12.29 0.83 9.57
C LEU A 2 11.46 1.03 8.29
N GLU A 3 12.08 1.20 7.13
CA GLU A 3 11.35 1.32 5.85
C GLU A 3 10.95 -0.06 5.33
N ILE A 4 10.02 -0.71 6.05
CA ILE A 4 9.51 -2.05 5.75
C ILE A 4 7.99 -2.14 5.96
N VAL A 5 7.38 -3.12 5.29
CA VAL A 5 6.04 -3.63 5.58
C VAL A 5 6.17 -5.04 6.14
N VAL A 6 5.46 -5.33 7.23
CA VAL A 6 5.35 -6.68 7.81
C VAL A 6 3.91 -7.17 7.63
N LYS A 7 3.74 -8.32 6.97
CA LYS A 7 2.45 -9.04 6.85
C LYS A 7 2.54 -10.31 7.71
N THR A 8 1.61 -10.52 8.63
CA THR A 8 1.55 -11.70 9.52
C THR A 8 0.47 -12.68 9.07
N GLU A 9 0.55 -13.94 9.51
CA GLU A 9 -0.43 -14.99 9.15
C GLU A 9 -1.88 -14.60 9.46
N ASN A 10 -2.10 -13.90 10.58
CA ASN A 10 -3.43 -13.45 11.00
C ASN A 10 -4.01 -12.28 10.16
N GLY A 11 -3.33 -11.88 9.08
CA GLY A 11 -3.77 -10.84 8.17
C GLY A 11 -3.43 -9.41 8.61
N GLU A 12 -2.74 -9.21 9.73
CA GLU A 12 -2.28 -7.86 10.09
C GLU A 12 -1.20 -7.37 9.12
N ARG A 13 -1.29 -6.07 8.77
CA ARG A 13 -0.31 -5.37 7.95
C ARG A 13 0.24 -4.18 8.73
N HIS A 14 1.55 -4.20 8.98
CA HIS A 14 2.25 -3.17 9.75
C HIS A 14 3.20 -2.40 8.83
N VAL A 15 3.06 -1.08 8.74
CA VAL A 15 3.84 -0.22 7.85
C VAL A 15 4.80 0.64 8.66
N ARG A 16 6.07 0.67 8.25
CA ARG A 16 7.13 1.48 8.87
C ARG A 16 7.31 1.24 10.37
N VAL A 17 7.28 -0.01 10.83
CA VAL A 17 7.45 -0.35 12.25
C VAL A 17 8.81 0.09 12.82
N SER A 18 8.86 0.34 14.12
CA SER A 18 10.09 0.45 14.89
C SER A 18 10.78 -0.91 15.03
N ALA A 19 12.06 -0.90 15.42
CA ALA A 19 12.78 -2.14 15.69
C ALA A 19 12.20 -2.89 16.91
N GLU A 20 11.64 -2.17 17.87
CA GLU A 20 10.99 -2.76 19.05
C GLU A 20 9.66 -3.43 18.69
N GLU A 21 8.85 -2.80 17.85
CA GLU A 21 7.61 -3.39 17.32
C GLU A 21 7.91 -4.63 16.47
N LEU A 22 8.94 -4.58 15.60
CA LEU A 22 9.40 -5.76 14.86
C LEU A 22 9.83 -6.89 15.81
N ALA A 23 10.53 -6.57 16.90
CA ALA A 23 10.90 -7.56 17.90
C ALA A 23 9.68 -8.17 18.60
N GLY A 24 8.66 -7.35 18.89
CA GLY A 24 7.38 -7.82 19.41
C GLY A 24 6.66 -8.78 18.45
N LEU A 25 6.63 -8.43 17.16
CA LEU A 25 6.07 -9.27 16.09
C LEU A 25 6.79 -10.63 16.03
N VAL A 26 8.12 -10.65 15.98
CA VAL A 26 8.92 -11.90 15.92
C VAL A 26 8.70 -12.80 17.13
N ARG A 27 8.60 -12.24 18.35
CA ARG A 27 8.38 -13.03 19.58
C ARG A 27 7.00 -13.66 19.67
N ARG A 28 6.02 -13.09 18.96
CA ARG A 28 4.65 -13.61 18.90
C ARG A 28 4.51 -14.77 17.91
N VAL A 29 5.35 -14.82 16.86
CA VAL A 29 5.36 -15.94 15.92
C VAL A 29 5.57 -17.25 16.68
N GLY A 30 4.77 -18.27 16.35
CA GLY A 30 4.62 -19.54 17.08
C GLY A 30 3.31 -19.66 17.87
N GLY A 31 2.53 -18.58 17.95
CA GLY A 31 1.20 -18.55 18.55
C GLY A 31 0.11 -19.21 17.69
N ASP A 32 -1.09 -19.36 18.27
CA ASP A 32 -2.24 -19.87 17.53
C ASP A 32 -2.68 -18.86 16.45
N GLY A 33 -2.69 -19.31 15.19
CA GLY A 33 -2.95 -18.46 14.03
C GLY A 33 -1.86 -17.42 13.71
N ASP A 34 -0.65 -17.57 14.28
CA ASP A 34 0.48 -16.66 14.03
C ASP A 34 1.81 -17.41 13.99
N ARG A 35 2.05 -18.14 12.91
CA ARG A 35 3.23 -19.01 12.69
C ARG A 35 4.21 -18.48 11.67
N PHE A 36 3.82 -17.47 10.90
CA PHE A 36 4.72 -16.82 9.97
C PHE A 36 4.49 -15.32 9.83
N LEU A 37 5.56 -14.65 9.39
CA LEU A 37 5.49 -13.29 8.89
C LEU A 37 6.37 -13.14 7.64
N VAL A 38 5.99 -12.20 6.78
CA VAL A 38 6.73 -11.82 5.57
C VAL A 38 7.03 -10.33 5.64
N ILE A 39 8.26 -9.96 5.29
CA ILE A 39 8.77 -8.59 5.36
C ILE A 39 9.25 -8.15 3.98
N HIS A 40 8.71 -7.03 3.54
CA HIS A 40 9.14 -6.32 2.33
C HIS A 40 9.78 -4.99 2.72
N ARG A 41 10.73 -4.51 1.91
CA ARG A 41 11.22 -3.13 2.04
C ARG A 41 10.22 -2.15 1.44
N ILE A 42 10.36 -0.87 1.75
CA ILE A 42 9.57 0.21 1.17
C ILE A 42 10.43 1.05 0.22
N PRO A 43 10.01 1.24 -1.05
CA PRO A 43 9.02 0.41 -1.75
C PRO A 43 9.53 -1.03 -1.91
N ASP A 44 8.62 -1.99 -2.08
CA ASP A 44 9.02 -3.36 -2.32
C ASP A 44 9.50 -3.51 -3.78
N VAL A 45 10.32 -4.53 -4.02
CA VAL A 45 10.78 -4.89 -5.36
C VAL A 45 10.58 -6.40 -5.57
N PRO A 46 10.36 -6.86 -6.81
CA PRO A 46 10.20 -8.28 -7.14
C PRO A 46 11.30 -9.15 -6.56
N ASP A 47 10.90 -10.30 -6.02
CA ASP A 47 11.79 -11.32 -5.45
C ASP A 47 12.77 -10.83 -4.36
N VAL A 48 12.46 -9.74 -3.66
CA VAL A 48 13.25 -9.28 -2.51
C VAL A 48 12.36 -9.16 -1.27
N PHE A 49 12.45 -10.16 -0.41
CA PHE A 49 11.74 -10.22 0.87
C PHE A 49 12.54 -11.06 1.88
N ALA A 50 12.20 -10.93 3.15
CA ALA A 50 12.58 -11.86 4.20
C ALA A 50 11.31 -12.46 4.79
N GLN A 51 11.34 -13.73 5.17
CA GLN A 51 10.20 -14.37 5.83
C GLN A 51 10.68 -15.23 7.00
N LEU A 52 9.80 -15.37 7.98
CA LEU A 52 10.05 -16.14 9.18
C LEU A 52 8.91 -17.11 9.36
N TRP A 53 9.24 -18.38 9.57
CA TRP A 53 8.31 -19.39 10.03
C TRP A 53 8.77 -19.96 11.37
N HIS A 54 7.85 -20.15 12.30
CA HIS A 54 8.13 -20.78 13.59
C HIS A 54 6.89 -21.46 14.15
N GLU A 55 7.10 -22.64 14.72
CA GLU A 55 6.09 -23.39 15.49
C GLU A 55 6.58 -23.57 16.93
N ALA A 56 5.67 -23.43 17.90
CA ALA A 56 5.99 -23.52 19.32
C ALA A 56 6.75 -24.81 19.67
N GLY A 57 7.94 -24.66 20.25
CA GLY A 57 8.83 -25.78 20.60
C GLY A 57 9.78 -26.21 19.49
N GLY A 58 9.69 -25.61 18.30
CA GLY A 58 10.66 -25.76 17.20
C GLY A 58 11.70 -24.64 17.15
N GLY A 59 12.58 -24.69 16.13
CA GLY A 59 13.47 -23.58 15.80
C GLY A 59 12.77 -22.52 14.95
N TYR A 60 13.44 -21.39 14.71
CA TYR A 60 12.97 -20.39 13.74
C TYR A 60 13.57 -20.70 12.37
N ALA A 61 12.72 -20.90 11.37
CA ALA A 61 13.14 -20.97 9.97
C ALA A 61 13.11 -19.56 9.38
N LEU A 62 14.29 -18.97 9.23
CA LEU A 62 14.45 -17.64 8.66
C LEU A 62 14.90 -17.77 7.21
N GLU A 63 14.20 -17.08 6.31
CA GLU A 63 14.43 -17.13 4.88
C GLU A 63 14.55 -15.73 4.27
N HIS A 64 15.23 -15.63 3.13
CA HIS A 64 15.19 -14.43 2.31
C HIS A 64 15.35 -14.73 0.82
N ARG A 65 14.66 -13.96 -0.02
CA ARG A 65 14.85 -13.95 -1.48
C ARG A 65 15.68 -12.73 -1.89
N ASP A 66 16.60 -12.93 -2.83
CA ASP A 66 17.58 -11.94 -3.27
C ASP A 66 17.49 -11.69 -4.79
N GLY A 67 16.33 -11.20 -5.21
CA GLY A 67 16.05 -10.69 -6.56
C GLY A 67 15.80 -11.73 -7.63
N ALA A 68 15.77 -13.02 -7.27
CA ALA A 68 15.41 -14.11 -8.18
C ALA A 68 15.00 -15.37 -7.41
N ALA A 69 14.17 -16.21 -8.03
CA ALA A 69 13.72 -17.47 -7.44
C ALA A 69 14.87 -18.42 -7.05
N ASP A 70 15.91 -18.54 -7.88
CA ASP A 70 17.09 -19.36 -7.62
C ASP A 70 18.06 -18.75 -6.59
N ARG A 71 17.75 -17.55 -6.07
CA ARG A 71 18.49 -16.86 -5.00
C ARG A 71 17.64 -16.79 -3.72
N HIS A 72 17.14 -17.95 -3.30
CA HIS A 72 16.43 -18.13 -2.03
C HIS A 72 17.34 -18.81 -1.03
N PHE A 73 17.44 -18.25 0.18
CA PHE A 73 18.29 -18.78 1.23
C PHE A 73 17.50 -18.99 2.50
N GLN A 74 17.85 -20.03 3.24
CA GLN A 74 17.27 -20.40 4.53
C GLN A 74 18.36 -20.57 5.58
N VAL A 75 18.02 -20.28 6.83
CA VAL A 75 18.80 -20.64 8.02
C VAL A 75 17.87 -21.01 9.17
N MET A 76 18.28 -22.02 9.95
CA MET A 76 17.62 -22.33 11.22
C MET A 76 18.29 -21.54 12.34
N VAL A 77 17.49 -20.80 13.11
CA VAL A 77 17.97 -19.92 14.18
C VAL A 77 17.38 -20.35 15.51
N ASP A 78 18.25 -20.46 16.52
CA ASP A 78 17.84 -20.75 17.89
C ASP A 78 17.58 -19.43 18.64
N GLY A 79 16.30 -19.21 18.99
CA GLY A 79 15.86 -18.07 19.78
C GLY A 79 15.53 -16.81 18.97
N SER A 80 14.57 -16.05 19.48
CA SER A 80 14.01 -14.88 18.81
C SER A 80 15.00 -13.73 18.66
N GLU A 81 15.94 -13.55 19.60
CA GLU A 81 16.84 -12.38 19.60
C GLU A 81 17.77 -12.35 18.39
N ALA A 82 18.33 -13.50 17.99
CA ALA A 82 19.17 -13.59 16.79
C ALA A 82 18.35 -13.36 15.50
N VAL A 83 17.09 -13.80 15.47
CA VAL A 83 16.16 -13.52 14.36
C VAL A 83 15.87 -12.03 14.26
N VAL A 84 15.58 -11.38 15.39
CA VAL A 84 15.33 -9.93 15.45
C VAL A 84 16.54 -9.13 14.97
N GLU A 85 17.74 -9.51 15.38
CA GLU A 85 18.98 -8.87 14.91
C GLU A 85 19.13 -9.01 13.39
N ALA A 86 18.97 -10.21 12.85
CA ALA A 86 19.08 -10.48 11.42
C ALA A 86 18.04 -9.71 10.59
N LEU A 87 16.76 -9.75 10.99
CA LEU A 87 15.67 -9.05 10.29
C LEU A 87 15.80 -7.53 10.39
N THR A 88 16.21 -7.01 11.55
CA THR A 88 16.47 -5.57 11.72
C THR A 88 17.65 -5.13 10.84
N GLY A 89 18.71 -5.94 10.78
CA GLY A 89 19.86 -5.71 9.89
C GLY A 89 19.46 -5.75 8.41
N TRP A 90 18.63 -6.71 8.01
CA TRP A 90 18.10 -6.83 6.65
C TRP A 90 17.25 -5.63 6.26
N ALA A 91 16.37 -5.18 7.16
CA ALA A 91 15.51 -4.02 6.98
C ALA A 91 16.32 -2.72 6.81
N ARG A 92 17.43 -2.58 7.54
CA ARG A 92 18.36 -1.45 7.44
C ARG A 92 19.33 -1.54 6.26
N GLN A 93 19.30 -2.64 5.50
CA GLN A 93 20.27 -2.93 4.44
C GLN A 93 21.73 -2.96 4.94
N GLY A 94 21.95 -3.36 6.19
CA GLY A 94 23.29 -3.35 6.81
C GLY A 94 24.14 -4.54 6.34
N SER A 95 25.34 -4.31 5.78
CA SER A 95 26.17 -5.35 5.17
C SER A 95 26.49 -6.59 6.03
N ALA A 96 26.39 -6.47 7.36
CA ALA A 96 26.68 -7.53 8.31
C ALA A 96 25.45 -8.35 8.76
N TRP A 97 24.24 -8.11 8.23
CA TRP A 97 23.01 -8.74 8.73
C TRP A 97 22.98 -10.29 8.62
N ARG A 98 23.81 -10.86 7.73
CA ARG A 98 23.99 -12.32 7.60
C ARG A 98 25.07 -12.90 8.52
N SER A 99 25.83 -12.06 9.21
CA SER A 99 27.01 -12.48 9.97
C SER A 99 26.61 -13.36 11.15
N GLY A 100 27.39 -14.43 11.39
CA GLY A 100 27.11 -15.37 12.49
C GLY A 100 26.04 -16.41 12.18
N LEU A 101 25.40 -16.35 11.02
CA LEU A 101 24.40 -17.32 10.56
C LEU A 101 24.92 -18.12 9.35
N VAL A 102 24.66 -19.42 9.34
CA VAL A 102 25.06 -20.32 8.26
C VAL A 102 23.89 -20.51 7.29
N TRP A 103 23.82 -19.64 6.29
CA TRP A 103 22.78 -19.68 5.26
C TRP A 103 23.03 -20.79 4.23
N SER A 104 21.98 -21.51 3.87
CA SER A 104 21.97 -22.48 2.77
C SER A 104 21.02 -22.05 1.67
N LEU A 105 21.34 -22.41 0.42
CA LEU A 105 20.43 -22.21 -0.71
C LEU A 105 19.21 -23.13 -0.56
N LEU A 106 18.02 -22.56 -0.71
CA LEU A 106 16.76 -23.29 -0.71
C LEU A 106 16.35 -23.55 -2.17
N ASP A 107 16.29 -24.83 -2.54
CA ASP A 107 15.84 -25.25 -3.87
C ASP A 107 14.31 -25.11 -3.95
N THR A 108 13.85 -24.13 -4.74
CA THR A 108 12.42 -23.91 -5.00
C THR A 108 11.94 -24.56 -6.30
N GLY A 109 12.74 -25.44 -6.90
CA GLY A 109 12.45 -26.07 -8.18
C GLY A 109 12.78 -25.17 -9.38
N PRO A 110 12.49 -25.65 -10.61
CA PRO A 110 12.83 -24.94 -11.83
C PRO A 110 12.00 -23.66 -12.00
N THR A 111 12.66 -22.59 -12.41
CA THR A 111 11.98 -21.36 -12.86
C THR A 111 11.37 -21.59 -14.23
N SER A 112 10.05 -21.47 -14.34
CA SER A 112 9.34 -21.51 -15.63
C SER A 112 9.47 -20.15 -16.33
N GLU A 113 9.86 -20.16 -17.60
CA GLU A 113 9.79 -18.95 -18.43
C GLU A 113 8.32 -18.60 -18.72
N VAL A 114 7.94 -17.37 -18.40
CA VAL A 114 6.61 -16.85 -18.70
C VAL A 114 6.58 -16.39 -20.16
N PRO A 115 5.67 -16.90 -21.00
CA PRO A 115 5.58 -16.47 -22.39
C PRO A 115 5.14 -14.99 -22.47
N PRO A 116 5.60 -14.23 -23.48
CA PRO A 116 5.17 -12.84 -23.66
C PRO A 116 3.65 -12.76 -23.85
N LEU A 117 3.06 -11.63 -23.47
CA LEU A 117 1.65 -11.34 -23.71
C LEU A 117 1.32 -11.46 -25.20
N ASP A 118 0.36 -12.31 -25.54
CA ASP A 118 -0.19 -12.49 -26.88
C ASP A 118 -1.44 -11.62 -27.05
N LEU A 119 -1.22 -10.31 -27.03
CA LEU A 119 -2.23 -9.27 -27.22
C LEU A 119 -1.89 -8.47 -28.47
N ASP A 120 -2.92 -7.98 -29.17
CA ASP A 120 -2.70 -6.96 -30.18
C ASP A 120 -2.22 -5.65 -29.55
N GLU A 121 -1.76 -4.73 -30.40
CA GLU A 121 -1.14 -3.49 -29.96
C GLU A 121 -2.11 -2.55 -29.23
N ASP A 122 -3.39 -2.54 -29.60
CA ASP A 122 -4.39 -1.67 -28.99
C ASP A 122 -4.81 -2.22 -27.63
N GLU A 123 -5.05 -3.54 -27.54
CA GLU A 123 -5.35 -4.24 -26.28
C GLU A 123 -4.20 -4.10 -25.28
N ARG A 124 -2.95 -4.27 -25.73
CA ARG A 124 -1.77 -4.08 -24.88
C ARG A 124 -1.69 -2.65 -24.34
N LYS A 125 -1.87 -1.64 -25.20
CA LYS A 125 -1.85 -0.23 -24.78
C LYS A 125 -2.95 0.09 -23.79
N GLU A 126 -4.14 -0.46 -24.02
CA GLU A 126 -5.27 -0.25 -23.13
C GLU A 126 -5.02 -0.84 -21.75
N LEU A 127 -4.54 -2.08 -21.69
CA LEU A 127 -4.15 -2.77 -20.46
C LEU A 127 -3.06 -1.99 -19.71
N GLU A 128 -1.98 -1.62 -20.39
CA GLU A 128 -0.88 -0.85 -19.80
C GLU A 128 -1.34 0.52 -19.29
N ARG A 129 -2.25 1.20 -20.02
CA ARG A 129 -2.84 2.45 -19.56
C ARG A 129 -3.62 2.24 -18.26
N ARG A 130 -4.46 1.21 -18.18
CA ARG A 130 -5.26 0.94 -16.98
C ARG A 130 -4.38 0.61 -15.78
N VAL A 131 -3.38 -0.26 -15.95
CA VAL A 131 -2.44 -0.60 -14.88
C VAL A 131 -1.69 0.64 -14.43
N ARG A 132 -1.26 1.51 -15.37
CA ARG A 132 -0.56 2.76 -15.05
C ARG A 132 -1.43 3.72 -14.23
N GLU A 133 -2.71 3.86 -14.54
CA GLU A 133 -3.64 4.72 -13.79
C GLU A 133 -3.70 4.31 -12.31
N VAL A 134 -3.93 3.03 -12.04
CA VAL A 134 -4.03 2.51 -10.66
C VAL A 134 -2.67 2.55 -9.95
N LEU A 135 -1.58 2.23 -10.66
CA LEU A 135 -0.21 2.32 -10.14
C LEU A 135 0.17 3.75 -9.71
N VAL A 136 -0.14 4.75 -10.53
CA VAL A 136 0.12 6.16 -10.19
C VAL A 136 -0.75 6.64 -9.04
N GLY A 137 -1.97 6.08 -8.91
CA GLY A 137 -2.82 6.26 -7.74
C GLY A 137 -2.09 5.92 -6.43
N GLY A 138 -1.24 4.88 -6.44
CA GLY A 138 -0.27 4.58 -5.38
C GLY A 138 -0.86 3.95 -4.11
N TYR A 139 -2.09 3.43 -4.19
CA TYR A 139 -2.74 2.69 -3.11
C TYR A 139 -2.75 1.18 -3.30
N ALA A 140 -2.71 0.71 -4.55
CA ALA A 140 -2.71 -0.71 -4.86
C ALA A 140 -1.34 -1.33 -4.61
N ASP A 141 -1.30 -2.53 -4.05
CA ASP A 141 -0.10 -3.36 -4.00
C ASP A 141 0.13 -4.10 -5.33
N ARG A 142 1.29 -4.76 -5.46
CA ARG A 142 1.63 -5.48 -6.70
C ARG A 142 0.67 -6.63 -7.02
N ALA A 143 0.13 -7.31 -6.01
CA ALA A 143 -0.79 -8.41 -6.23
C ALA A 143 -2.14 -7.90 -6.75
N GLU A 144 -2.65 -6.81 -6.17
CA GLU A 144 -3.87 -6.14 -6.63
C GLU A 144 -3.73 -5.62 -8.07
N LEU A 145 -2.55 -5.06 -8.43
CA LEU A 145 -2.26 -4.65 -9.81
C LEU A 145 -2.18 -5.83 -10.77
N ALA A 146 -1.64 -6.97 -10.35
CA ALA A 146 -1.56 -8.17 -11.17
C ALA A 146 -2.96 -8.77 -11.40
N GLU A 147 -3.80 -8.83 -10.36
CA GLU A 147 -5.20 -9.24 -10.48
C GLU A 147 -5.97 -8.31 -11.43
N LEU A 148 -5.78 -6.99 -11.30
CA LEU A 148 -6.34 -6.02 -12.24
C LEU A 148 -5.92 -6.32 -13.68
N ALA A 149 -4.62 -6.59 -13.91
CA ALA A 149 -4.11 -6.85 -15.25
C ALA A 149 -4.61 -8.17 -15.84
N GLU A 150 -4.78 -9.21 -15.01
CA GLU A 150 -5.35 -10.50 -15.39
C GLU A 150 -6.81 -10.37 -15.81
N GLU A 151 -7.61 -9.62 -15.04
CA GLU A 151 -9.07 -9.55 -15.21
C GLU A 151 -9.52 -8.49 -16.21
N TYR A 152 -8.71 -7.45 -16.49
CA TYR A 152 -9.17 -6.27 -17.24
C TYR A 152 -9.71 -6.58 -18.66
N LEU A 153 -9.09 -7.51 -19.39
CA LEU A 153 -9.47 -7.88 -20.76
C LEU A 153 -10.34 -9.16 -20.81
N VAL A 154 -10.79 -9.66 -19.66
CA VAL A 154 -11.60 -10.87 -19.60
C VAL A 154 -13.00 -10.60 -20.13
N THR A 155 -13.43 -11.45 -21.06
CA THR A 155 -14.79 -11.51 -21.58
C THR A 155 -15.40 -12.87 -21.24
N ALA A 156 -16.69 -13.06 -21.56
CA ALA A 156 -17.37 -14.34 -21.33
C ALA A 156 -16.72 -15.53 -22.08
N ASP A 157 -15.97 -15.24 -23.14
CA ASP A 157 -15.39 -16.19 -24.08
C ASP A 157 -13.85 -16.18 -24.13
N ARG A 158 -13.18 -15.21 -23.49
CA ARG A 158 -11.72 -15.04 -23.58
C ARG A 158 -11.09 -14.56 -22.26
N ARG A 159 -9.97 -15.19 -21.88
CA ARG A 159 -9.03 -14.71 -20.83
C ARG A 159 -7.63 -14.66 -21.43
N PRO A 160 -7.22 -13.50 -21.99
CA PRO A 160 -6.02 -13.43 -22.81
C PRO A 160 -4.73 -13.22 -22.00
N VAL A 161 -4.82 -12.90 -20.71
CA VAL A 161 -3.69 -12.67 -19.81
C VAL A 161 -3.69 -13.73 -18.73
N SER A 162 -2.59 -14.48 -18.57
CA SER A 162 -2.42 -15.36 -17.41
C SER A 162 -1.93 -14.57 -16.20
N ARG A 163 -2.12 -15.13 -15.00
CA ARG A 163 -1.60 -14.56 -13.76
C ARG A 163 -0.10 -14.26 -13.83
N GLU A 164 0.71 -15.20 -14.32
CA GLU A 164 2.16 -15.02 -14.42
C GLU A 164 2.53 -13.92 -15.43
N GLN A 165 1.77 -13.79 -16.52
CA GLN A 165 1.97 -12.70 -17.49
C GLN A 165 1.61 -11.34 -16.90
N ALA A 166 0.55 -11.28 -16.09
CA ALA A 166 0.16 -10.08 -15.36
C ALA A 166 1.23 -9.66 -14.34
N GLU A 167 1.75 -10.61 -13.55
CA GLU A 167 2.83 -10.38 -12.59
C GLU A 167 4.08 -9.81 -13.29
N VAL A 168 4.51 -10.40 -14.42
CA VAL A 168 5.65 -9.88 -15.21
C VAL A 168 5.41 -8.45 -15.73
N LEU A 169 4.19 -8.16 -16.23
CA LEU A 169 3.83 -6.83 -16.72
C LEU A 169 3.89 -5.80 -15.59
N VAL A 170 3.28 -6.11 -14.45
CA VAL A 170 3.21 -5.24 -13.29
C VAL A 170 4.58 -5.03 -12.68
N ASP A 171 5.40 -6.06 -12.56
CA ASP A 171 6.76 -5.95 -12.00
C ASP A 171 7.64 -4.99 -12.80
N ARG A 172 7.55 -5.04 -14.13
CA ARG A 172 8.22 -4.06 -15.01
C ARG A 172 7.76 -2.63 -14.70
N MET A 173 6.44 -2.39 -14.72
CA MET A 173 5.87 -1.04 -14.52
C MET A 173 6.10 -0.53 -13.09
N TRP A 174 6.07 -1.42 -12.10
CA TRP A 174 6.36 -1.12 -10.70
C TRP A 174 7.81 -0.67 -10.54
N LEU A 175 8.77 -1.38 -11.14
CA LEU A 175 10.18 -0.99 -11.11
C LEU A 175 10.44 0.36 -11.80
N GLU A 176 9.77 0.63 -12.92
CA GLU A 176 9.81 1.96 -13.57
C GLU A 176 9.33 3.06 -12.61
N ARG A 177 8.22 2.81 -11.90
CA ARG A 177 7.68 3.75 -10.91
C ARG A 177 8.60 3.90 -9.70
N VAL A 178 9.15 2.81 -9.16
CA VAL A 178 10.12 2.85 -8.07
C VAL A 178 11.35 3.68 -8.47
N ALA A 179 11.86 3.52 -9.70
CA ALA A 179 12.96 4.31 -10.21
C ALA A 179 12.60 5.80 -10.32
N GLU A 180 11.40 6.13 -10.80
CA GLU A 180 10.90 7.51 -10.86
C GLU A 180 10.88 8.16 -9.46
N GLN A 181 10.40 7.44 -8.44
CA GLN A 181 10.31 7.95 -7.05
C GLN A 181 11.65 8.35 -6.45
N THR A 182 12.76 7.75 -6.91
CA THR A 182 14.10 8.13 -6.44
C THR A 182 14.49 9.55 -6.83
N THR A 183 13.82 10.13 -7.85
CA THR A 183 14.05 11.50 -8.31
C THR A 183 13.29 12.53 -7.49
N TRP A 184 12.29 12.11 -6.71
CA TRP A 184 11.44 13.01 -5.95
C TRP A 184 12.12 13.46 -4.66
N GLN A 185 12.14 14.77 -4.44
CA GLN A 185 12.77 15.39 -3.28
C GLN A 185 11.70 15.97 -2.34
N GLY A 186 11.93 15.81 -1.04
CA GLY A 186 11.06 16.36 -0.01
C GLY A 186 9.70 15.67 0.10
N GLU A 187 8.82 16.32 0.85
CA GLU A 187 7.45 15.89 1.11
C GLU A 187 6.56 16.18 -0.12
N THR A 188 5.81 15.17 -0.57
CA THR A 188 4.89 15.28 -1.71
C THR A 188 3.49 15.71 -1.27
N ASP A 189 2.68 16.22 -2.20
CA ASP A 189 1.32 16.65 -1.86
C ASP A 189 0.45 15.51 -1.28
N PRO A 190 0.54 14.24 -1.74
CA PRO A 190 -0.15 13.14 -1.08
C PRO A 190 0.32 12.88 0.36
N GLU A 191 1.57 13.15 0.72
CA GLU A 191 2.04 13.01 2.10
C GLU A 191 1.49 14.14 3.00
N ARG A 192 1.40 15.37 2.46
CA ARG A 192 0.71 16.49 3.14
C ARG A 192 -0.78 16.21 3.32
N LEU A 193 -1.41 15.60 2.31
CA LEU A 193 -2.80 15.16 2.37
C LEU A 193 -3.00 14.14 3.48
N THR A 194 -2.14 13.11 3.56
CA THR A 194 -2.18 12.13 4.64
C THR A 194 -2.01 12.77 6.02
N ARG A 195 -1.12 13.76 6.15
CA ARG A 195 -0.98 14.53 7.40
C ARG A 195 -2.26 15.30 7.75
N ALA A 196 -2.91 15.94 6.79
CA ALA A 196 -4.18 16.64 7.01
C ALA A 196 -5.29 15.65 7.44
N PHE A 197 -5.38 14.48 6.79
CA PHE A 197 -6.36 13.44 7.14
C PHE A 197 -6.12 12.88 8.54
N ALA A 198 -4.86 12.65 8.94
CA ALA A 198 -4.52 12.24 10.30
C ALA A 198 -4.95 13.30 11.34
N ALA A 199 -4.69 14.59 11.08
CA ALA A 199 -5.11 15.67 11.98
C ALA A 199 -6.64 15.77 12.11
N LEU A 200 -7.38 15.55 11.02
CA LEU A 200 -8.86 15.50 11.05
C LEU A 200 -9.38 14.31 11.85
N GLN A 201 -8.74 13.15 11.73
CA GLN A 201 -9.04 11.96 12.53
C GLN A 201 -8.83 12.22 14.03
N GLU A 202 -7.72 12.87 14.40
CA GLU A 202 -7.45 13.28 15.79
C GLU A 202 -8.46 14.30 16.32
N ALA A 203 -9.03 15.13 15.44
CA ALA A 203 -10.07 16.11 15.78
C ALA A 203 -11.51 15.51 15.85
N GLY A 204 -11.65 14.19 15.70
CA GLY A 204 -12.94 13.50 15.78
C GLY A 204 -13.77 13.54 14.49
N ILE A 205 -13.12 13.73 13.34
CA ILE A 205 -13.71 13.60 12.01
C ILE A 205 -13.21 12.29 11.39
N THR A 206 -14.12 11.40 10.98
CA THR A 206 -13.74 10.16 10.28
C THR A 206 -13.10 10.48 8.93
N ALA A 207 -11.79 10.33 8.81
CA ALA A 207 -11.04 10.66 7.60
C ALA A 207 -10.58 9.37 6.89
N ARG A 208 -10.92 9.23 5.60
CA ARG A 208 -10.54 8.05 4.81
C ARG A 208 -10.02 8.39 3.41
N GLU A 209 -8.78 8.01 3.15
CA GLU A 209 -8.15 8.14 1.83
C GLU A 209 -8.47 6.93 0.96
N ASN A 210 -8.71 7.16 -0.34
CA ASN A 210 -8.96 6.12 -1.35
C ASN A 210 -9.99 5.06 -0.90
N PHE A 211 -11.08 5.52 -0.30
CA PHE A 211 -12.08 4.71 0.35
C PHE A 211 -13.19 4.30 -0.62
N THR A 212 -13.36 2.98 -0.81
CA THR A 212 -14.31 2.36 -1.73
C THR A 212 -14.10 2.73 -3.22
N CYS A 213 -14.92 2.15 -4.09
CA CYS A 213 -14.80 2.34 -5.54
C CYS A 213 -15.46 3.63 -6.06
N CYS A 214 -16.46 4.18 -5.36
CA CYS A 214 -17.26 5.30 -5.86
C CYS A 214 -18.06 6.00 -4.74
N ARG A 215 -18.66 7.14 -5.06
CA ARG A 215 -19.49 7.94 -4.13
C ARG A 215 -20.62 7.13 -3.47
N SER A 216 -21.32 6.27 -4.21
CA SER A 216 -22.46 5.53 -3.64
C SER A 216 -22.02 4.51 -2.60
N CYS A 217 -20.92 3.80 -2.83
CA CYS A 217 -20.34 2.87 -1.86
C CYS A 217 -19.78 3.62 -0.65
N GLY A 218 -19.03 4.71 -0.90
CA GLY A 218 -18.50 5.54 0.17
C GLY A 218 -19.60 6.08 1.08
N GLN A 219 -20.72 6.55 0.52
CA GLN A 219 -21.85 7.05 1.30
C GLN A 219 -22.54 5.97 2.14
N SER A 220 -22.60 4.72 1.66
CA SER A 220 -23.19 3.62 2.41
C SER A 220 -22.29 3.09 3.53
N GLU A 221 -20.97 3.19 3.37
CA GLU A 221 -20.00 2.52 4.26
C GLU A 221 -19.34 3.47 5.27
N ILE A 222 -19.24 4.78 4.97
CA ILE A 222 -18.49 5.74 5.82
C ILE A 222 -19.05 5.88 7.24
N GLY A 223 -20.33 5.55 7.46
CA GLY A 223 -20.95 5.56 8.78
C GLY A 223 -20.37 4.49 9.73
N ASP A 224 -19.94 3.36 9.18
CA ASP A 224 -19.41 2.23 9.95
C ASP A 224 -17.90 2.37 10.23
N GLU A 225 -17.22 3.30 9.54
CA GLU A 225 -15.80 3.59 9.69
C GLU A 225 -15.47 4.49 10.89
N GLY A 226 -16.46 5.22 11.41
CA GLY A 226 -16.30 6.17 12.51
C GLY A 226 -16.49 5.54 13.88
N GLY A 227 -15.87 6.13 14.90
CA GLY A 227 -16.30 5.91 16.28
C GLY A 227 -17.74 6.42 16.48
N THR A 228 -18.45 5.90 17.48
CA THR A 228 -19.83 6.34 17.80
C THR A 228 -19.92 7.82 18.19
N ASP A 229 -18.79 8.45 18.48
CA ASP A 229 -18.61 9.85 18.84
C ASP A 229 -18.07 10.73 17.69
N ALA A 230 -17.88 10.17 16.49
CA ALA A 230 -17.42 10.93 15.33
C ALA A 230 -18.44 12.03 14.95
N ARG A 231 -17.96 13.26 14.80
CA ARG A 231 -18.82 14.43 14.51
C ARG A 231 -19.23 14.54 13.03
N GLY A 232 -18.43 13.94 12.16
CA GLY A 232 -18.62 13.95 10.73
C GLY A 232 -17.54 13.13 10.02
N PHE A 233 -17.49 13.27 8.72
CA PHE A 233 -16.56 12.51 7.88
C PHE A 233 -15.96 13.37 6.77
N VAL A 234 -14.82 12.90 6.26
CA VAL A 234 -14.22 13.33 5.00
C VAL A 234 -13.59 12.13 4.29
N TYR A 235 -13.81 11.99 2.99
CA TYR A 235 -13.18 10.95 2.21
C TYR A 235 -13.02 11.32 0.74
N PHE A 236 -12.19 10.55 0.04
CA PHE A 236 -12.21 10.45 -1.42
C PHE A 236 -12.12 8.98 -1.82
N HIS A 237 -12.73 8.61 -2.94
CA HIS A 237 -12.76 7.24 -3.44
C HIS A 237 -11.76 7.02 -4.59
N SER A 238 -11.61 5.78 -5.06
CA SER A 238 -10.63 5.44 -6.10
C SER A 238 -10.76 6.24 -7.39
N GLN A 239 -11.97 6.54 -7.87
CA GLN A 239 -12.12 7.40 -9.05
C GLN A 239 -11.65 8.85 -8.83
N ASN A 240 -11.68 9.37 -7.60
CA ASN A 240 -11.11 10.70 -7.30
C ASN A 240 -9.58 10.62 -7.30
N THR A 241 -9.01 9.51 -6.84
CA THR A 241 -7.58 9.21 -6.97
C THR A 241 -7.16 9.15 -8.44
N ASP A 242 -7.90 8.44 -9.29
CA ASP A 242 -7.63 8.36 -10.73
C ASP A 242 -7.65 9.76 -11.39
N ALA A 243 -8.61 10.61 -11.01
CA ALA A 243 -8.70 11.98 -11.48
C ALA A 243 -7.53 12.86 -11.01
N ALA A 244 -7.13 12.74 -9.74
CA ALA A 244 -5.99 13.46 -9.17
C ALA A 244 -4.66 13.05 -9.82
N ALA A 245 -4.45 11.74 -10.01
CA ALA A 245 -3.32 11.17 -10.74
C ALA A 245 -3.24 11.66 -12.20
N SER A 246 -4.39 11.96 -12.80
CA SER A 246 -4.49 12.52 -14.16
C SER A 246 -4.39 14.05 -14.22
N GLY A 247 -4.18 14.72 -13.07
CA GLY A 247 -4.00 16.17 -13.00
C GLY A 247 -5.31 16.98 -12.98
N HIS A 248 -6.45 16.34 -12.69
CA HIS A 248 -7.76 17.02 -12.60
C HIS A 248 -8.10 17.56 -11.20
N GLY A 249 -7.15 17.50 -10.27
CA GLY A 249 -7.35 17.83 -8.86
C GLY A 249 -8.02 16.69 -8.08
N LEU A 250 -8.09 16.83 -6.76
CA LEU A 250 -8.69 15.83 -5.88
C LEU A 250 -10.01 16.33 -5.30
N MET A 251 -11.09 15.62 -5.57
CA MET A 251 -12.40 15.90 -4.99
C MET A 251 -12.57 15.20 -3.64
N LEU A 252 -12.93 15.96 -2.61
CA LEU A 252 -13.23 15.47 -1.27
C LEU A 252 -14.72 15.57 -0.97
N LEU A 253 -15.26 14.49 -0.42
CA LEU A 253 -16.63 14.37 0.03
C LEU A 253 -16.65 14.44 1.54
N TYR A 254 -17.56 15.20 2.11
CA TYR A 254 -17.60 15.48 3.54
C TYR A 254 -19.03 15.69 4.01
N GLY A 255 -19.25 15.60 5.33
CA GLY A 255 -20.55 15.87 5.92
C GLY A 255 -20.65 15.47 7.39
N GLY A 256 -21.74 15.91 8.02
CA GLY A 256 -22.18 15.40 9.32
C GLY A 256 -23.00 14.11 9.19
N PHE A 257 -23.03 13.30 10.25
CA PHE A 257 -23.89 12.11 10.32
C PHE A 257 -25.35 12.43 10.67
N ASP A 258 -25.64 13.68 11.04
CA ASP A 258 -26.95 14.18 11.45
C ASP A 258 -27.81 14.70 10.28
N ASN A 259 -27.29 14.66 9.04
CA ASN A 259 -27.90 15.25 7.84
C ASN A 259 -28.17 16.76 7.93
N SER A 260 -27.51 17.48 8.85
CA SER A 260 -27.64 18.93 8.98
C SER A 260 -26.72 19.65 8.01
N SER A 261 -27.27 20.58 7.23
CA SER A 261 -26.47 21.45 6.35
C SER A 261 -25.50 22.33 7.15
N GLU A 262 -25.86 22.73 8.37
CA GLU A 262 -25.02 23.52 9.26
C GLU A 262 -23.81 22.69 9.72
N THR A 263 -24.04 21.44 10.13
CA THR A 263 -22.98 20.52 10.51
C THR A 263 -22.07 20.22 9.32
N THR A 264 -22.64 19.93 8.14
CA THR A 264 -21.85 19.73 6.92
C THR A 264 -20.98 20.94 6.59
N ALA A 265 -21.52 22.16 6.65
CA ALA A 265 -20.74 23.37 6.40
C ALA A 265 -19.61 23.58 7.42
N ALA A 266 -19.87 23.31 8.71
CA ALA A 266 -18.85 23.37 9.75
C ALA A 266 -17.72 22.35 9.51
N ILE A 267 -18.07 21.10 9.17
CA ILE A 267 -17.09 20.06 8.81
C ILE A 267 -16.30 20.48 7.57
N GLY A 268 -16.94 21.05 6.55
CA GLY A 268 -16.25 21.55 5.35
C GLY A 268 -15.20 22.63 5.68
N GLN A 269 -15.52 23.54 6.60
CA GLN A 269 -14.56 24.55 7.06
C GLN A 269 -13.37 23.94 7.81
N GLU A 270 -13.61 22.93 8.68
CA GLU A 270 -12.54 22.21 9.37
C GLU A 270 -11.64 21.45 8.38
N VAL A 271 -12.22 20.83 7.35
CA VAL A 271 -11.47 20.15 6.27
C VAL A 271 -10.58 21.13 5.51
N VAL A 272 -11.13 22.28 5.08
CA VAL A 272 -10.35 23.31 4.38
C VAL A 272 -9.22 23.84 5.27
N ALA A 273 -9.50 24.15 6.53
CA ALA A 273 -8.49 24.63 7.47
C ALA A 273 -7.35 23.61 7.68
N ALA A 274 -7.67 22.31 7.76
CA ALA A 274 -6.67 21.26 7.90
C ALA A 274 -5.79 21.11 6.64
N LEU A 275 -6.39 21.25 5.45
CA LEU A 275 -5.67 21.21 4.17
C LEU A 275 -4.76 22.43 4.01
N GLU A 276 -5.25 23.63 4.34
CA GLU A 276 -4.46 24.86 4.34
C GLU A 276 -3.29 24.79 5.33
N ALA A 277 -3.51 24.25 6.54
CA ALA A 277 -2.45 24.01 7.52
C ALA A 277 -1.40 22.98 7.05
N ALA A 278 -1.76 22.14 6.07
CA ALA A 278 -0.85 21.22 5.41
C ALA A 278 -0.27 21.80 4.10
N ASP A 279 -0.40 23.09 3.85
CA ASP A 279 0.07 23.79 2.64
C ASP A 279 -0.57 23.28 1.34
N LEU A 280 -1.84 22.85 1.40
CA LEU A 280 -2.64 22.45 0.24
C LEU A 280 -3.69 23.51 -0.09
N GLN A 281 -3.80 23.85 -1.38
CA GLN A 281 -4.78 24.82 -1.85
C GLN A 281 -6.11 24.13 -2.18
N THR A 282 -7.22 24.76 -1.78
CA THR A 282 -8.56 24.24 -2.03
C THR A 282 -9.45 25.26 -2.72
N THR A 283 -10.37 24.77 -3.55
CA THR A 283 -11.48 25.53 -4.11
C THR A 283 -12.78 24.99 -3.51
N TRP A 284 -13.46 25.83 -2.75
CA TRP A 284 -14.78 25.56 -2.16
C TRP A 284 -15.48 26.89 -1.87
N ASP A 285 -16.78 26.98 -2.16
CA ASP A 285 -17.61 28.18 -2.04
C ASP A 285 -18.39 28.26 -0.72
N CYS A 286 -18.03 27.42 0.25
CA CYS A 286 -18.74 27.24 1.52
C CYS A 286 -20.17 26.66 1.37
N ASP A 287 -20.55 26.15 0.20
CA ASP A 287 -21.83 25.44 0.02
C ASP A 287 -21.67 23.98 0.49
N PRO A 288 -22.43 23.53 1.52
CA PRO A 288 -22.42 22.14 1.98
C PRO A 288 -22.90 21.13 0.93
N GLY A 289 -23.55 21.58 -0.15
CA GLY A 289 -23.94 20.74 -1.28
C GLY A 289 -22.82 20.51 -2.30
N GLN A 290 -21.73 21.28 -2.23
CA GLN A 290 -20.58 21.18 -3.14
C GLN A 290 -19.40 20.46 -2.50
N ALA A 291 -18.70 19.68 -3.31
CA ALA A 291 -17.47 19.01 -2.89
C ALA A 291 -16.31 20.00 -2.77
N ILE A 292 -15.37 19.71 -1.88
CA ILE A 292 -14.12 20.47 -1.78
C ILE A 292 -13.16 19.93 -2.84
N THR A 293 -12.55 20.80 -3.65
CA THR A 293 -11.54 20.40 -4.64
C THR A 293 -10.15 20.87 -4.21
N VAL A 294 -9.21 19.96 -4.04
CA VAL A 294 -7.79 20.28 -3.82
C VAL A 294 -7.13 20.52 -5.16
N THR A 295 -6.71 21.76 -5.41
CA THR A 295 -6.10 22.20 -6.67
C THR A 295 -5.39 23.56 -6.49
N PRO A 296 -4.23 23.78 -7.13
CA PRO A 296 -3.40 22.82 -7.87
C PRO A 296 -2.87 21.70 -6.97
N LEU A 297 -2.63 20.53 -7.56
CA LEU A 297 -2.16 19.33 -6.85
C LEU A 297 -1.18 18.56 -7.72
N GLU A 298 0.04 18.33 -7.22
CA GLU A 298 1.03 17.46 -7.86
C GLU A 298 0.95 16.05 -7.26
N TRP A 299 0.27 15.15 -7.97
CA TRP A 299 0.06 13.78 -7.49
C TRP A 299 1.31 12.90 -7.62
N ARG A 300 2.08 12.83 -6.53
CA ARG A 300 3.28 11.97 -6.39
C ARG A 300 3.18 11.09 -5.14
N LYS A 301 2.21 10.16 -5.13
CA LYS A 301 2.07 9.22 -4.01
C LYS A 301 3.17 8.16 -4.10
N ARG A 302 3.95 8.02 -3.02
CA ARG A 302 5.02 7.01 -2.92
C ARG A 302 4.41 5.64 -2.65
N LEU A 303 4.87 4.64 -3.40
CA LEU A 303 4.55 3.24 -3.19
C LEU A 303 5.09 2.76 -1.85
N VAL A 304 4.24 2.07 -1.09
CA VAL A 304 4.57 1.53 0.24
C VAL A 304 4.69 0.00 0.26
N GLY A 305 4.34 -0.68 -0.84
CA GLY A 305 4.32 -2.15 -0.94
C GLY A 305 3.12 -2.82 -0.30
#